data_AF-A0A9D7HVV9-F1
#
_entry.id   AF-A0A9D7HVV9-F1
#
_cell.length_a   1.000
_cell.length_b   1.000
_cell.length_c   1.000
_cell.angle_alpha   90.00
_cell.angle_beta   90.00
_cell.angle_gamma   90.00
#
_symmetry.space_group_name_H-M   'P 1'
#
loop_
_entity.id
_entity.type
_entity.pdbx_description
1 polymer ?
#
loop_
_entity_poly.entity_id
_entity_poly.type
_entity_poly.pdbx_seq_one_letter_code
_entity_poly.pdbx_strand_id
1 'polypeptide(L)'
;MSESSSRGNLVRQPAFWIAIAVVTVVAFALGALISGGKSGATEGSESAETAKAPEVWTCSMHPQIQLPKQGKCPICFMDLIPVDAAGGDDLGPRQIRMSESSMQLAQITVSRVVRGNAQQQLRLFGKLAVDETRLSRISARVGGRIDRLYINTTGQQVKLGETMLELYSPELLSAQKELIAAKASLAGIAQSNSDILKSTAESNVRAAVEKLRLLGFTNEQIAGIETQSDVSEHLAVKAPESGIVIEKMVVEGQYVEPGMDLFRIADLSKMWAVFEAYESEISFLSVGDEIRFVVESFPGEQFTAKIDFINPTLDPMTRTVQVRAIVNNTNRQLKPETFATAIVNTTTASDDASAQSLLVPATAVLFTGTRAVVYVQLPSEEGPLFEGREITIGKRVGDQYIVVEGLNEGDMVVTNGAFRLDSELQIQAKPSMMSAPDRSSSVSTGHDSQLHAVAETPDDNVVSTSARNALTPLYNDYFKFQMALADDDLDASRKHASQLEKTIASVDMSLFSGSAHDQWMKLSAQMTKFSEIAAKATDIEGARDAFFHLSNAVIDLHKTFGHGSDMNYYLTFCPMARNNKGAYWLQTVDTVYNSFYGDMMLRCGEIKQALKPEN
;
A
#
# COMPACT_ATOMS: atom_id res chain seq x y z
N MET A 1 -17.59 -41.18 -55.09
CA MET A 1 -18.46 -42.38 -55.09
C MET A 1 -19.59 -42.08 -54.14
N SER A 2 -20.60 -41.35 -54.61
CA SER A 2 -21.83 -41.84 -55.28
C SER A 2 -22.75 -42.54 -54.27
N GLU A 3 -23.84 -41.86 -53.89
CA GLU A 3 -25.23 -42.30 -54.10
C GLU A 3 -25.82 -42.79 -52.77
N SER A 4 -27.08 -42.60 -52.39
CA SER A 4 -28.28 -42.22 -53.15
C SER A 4 -29.34 -41.64 -52.22
N SER A 5 -30.20 -40.83 -52.84
CA SER A 5 -31.50 -40.36 -52.38
C SER A 5 -32.48 -41.51 -52.14
N SER A 6 -33.31 -41.46 -51.08
CA SER A 6 -34.69 -41.90 -51.19
C SER A 6 -35.64 -41.01 -50.37
N ARG A 7 -36.41 -40.20 -51.09
CA ARG A 7 -37.63 -39.55 -50.60
C ARG A 7 -38.74 -40.60 -50.59
N GLY A 8 -39.27 -40.91 -49.40
CA GLY A 8 -40.48 -41.73 -49.23
C GLY A 8 -41.62 -40.89 -48.67
N ASN A 9 -42.61 -40.61 -49.52
CA ASN A 9 -43.91 -40.06 -49.15
C ASN A 9 -44.61 -40.97 -48.12
N LEU A 10 -44.85 -40.50 -46.88
CA LEU A 10 -45.89 -41.06 -46.03
C LEU A 10 -47.14 -40.17 -46.09
N VAL A 11 -48.07 -40.64 -46.91
CA VAL A 11 -49.45 -40.20 -46.98
C VAL A 11 -50.08 -40.25 -45.59
N ARG A 12 -50.67 -39.12 -45.20
CA ARG A 12 -51.56 -38.94 -44.04
C ARG A 12 -52.60 -40.07 -43.96
N GLN A 13 -52.53 -40.89 -42.92
CA GLN A 13 -53.67 -41.70 -42.50
C GLN A 13 -54.21 -41.21 -41.14
N PRO A 14 -55.45 -40.70 -41.07
CA PRO A 14 -56.05 -40.20 -39.83
C PRO A 14 -56.27 -41.30 -38.78
N ALA A 15 -56.23 -42.58 -39.19
CA ALA A 15 -56.38 -43.73 -38.29
C ALA A 15 -55.24 -43.87 -37.26
N PHE A 16 -54.02 -43.45 -37.58
CA PHE A 16 -52.87 -43.55 -36.68
C PHE A 16 -52.97 -42.58 -35.49
N TRP A 17 -53.46 -41.37 -35.73
CA TRP A 17 -53.67 -40.37 -34.67
C TRP A 17 -54.87 -40.71 -33.78
N ILE A 18 -55.91 -41.34 -34.33
CA ILE A 18 -57.06 -41.84 -33.56
C ILE A 18 -56.62 -42.99 -32.63
N ALA A 19 -55.76 -43.89 -33.10
CA ALA A 19 -55.24 -44.97 -32.26
C ALA A 19 -54.42 -44.43 -31.07
N ILE A 20 -53.58 -43.42 -31.28
CA ILE A 20 -52.81 -42.78 -30.20
C ILE A 20 -53.72 -42.09 -29.18
N ALA A 21 -54.77 -41.39 -29.64
CA ALA A 21 -55.73 -40.72 -28.76
C ALA A 21 -56.56 -41.71 -27.91
N VAL A 22 -56.92 -42.87 -28.47
CA VAL A 22 -57.63 -43.91 -27.71
C VAL A 22 -56.71 -44.53 -26.65
N VAL A 23 -55.43 -44.78 -26.98
CA VAL A 23 -54.45 -45.34 -26.03
C VAL A 23 -54.20 -44.37 -24.86
N THR A 24 -54.09 -43.06 -25.10
CA THR A 24 -53.88 -42.07 -24.04
C THR A 24 -55.10 -41.92 -23.13
N VAL A 25 -56.32 -41.96 -23.68
CA VAL A 25 -57.56 -41.92 -22.87
C VAL A 25 -57.71 -43.19 -22.02
N VAL A 26 -57.39 -44.36 -22.56
CA VAL A 26 -57.41 -45.62 -21.81
C VAL A 26 -56.33 -45.64 -20.71
N ALA A 27 -55.13 -45.13 -20.99
CA ALA A 27 -54.07 -45.00 -19.97
C ALA A 27 -54.46 -44.03 -18.84
N PHE A 28 -55.12 -42.91 -19.16
CA PHE A 28 -55.61 -41.97 -18.17
C PHE A 28 -56.76 -42.55 -17.33
N ALA A 29 -57.68 -43.30 -17.94
CA ALA A 29 -58.75 -43.99 -17.24
C ALA A 29 -58.24 -45.09 -16.31
N LEU A 30 -57.22 -45.86 -16.74
CA LEU A 30 -56.57 -46.84 -15.86
C LEU A 30 -55.81 -46.17 -14.70
N GLY A 31 -55.17 -45.02 -14.93
CA GLY A 31 -54.51 -44.25 -13.86
C GLY A 31 -55.49 -43.74 -12.81
N ALA A 32 -56.68 -43.28 -13.23
CA ALA A 32 -57.73 -42.82 -12.33
C ALA A 32 -58.38 -43.97 -11.52
N LEU A 33 -58.42 -45.20 -12.07
CA LEU A 33 -58.95 -46.38 -11.38
C LEU A 33 -57.97 -46.98 -10.35
N ILE A 34 -56.67 -46.73 -10.48
CA ILE A 34 -55.64 -47.20 -9.53
C ILE A 34 -55.43 -46.18 -8.37
N SER A 35 -55.83 -44.92 -8.56
CA SER A 35 -55.78 -43.86 -7.53
C SER A 35 -56.97 -43.89 -6.54
N GLY A 36 -57.92 -44.82 -6.69
CA GLY A 36 -59.10 -44.97 -5.84
C GLY A 36 -58.87 -45.85 -4.60
N GLY A 37 -57.87 -45.53 -3.78
CA GLY A 37 -57.53 -46.25 -2.55
C GLY A 37 -57.98 -45.52 -1.27
N LYS A 38 -59.20 -45.81 -0.83
CA LYS A 38 -59.79 -45.68 0.53
C LYS A 38 -59.10 -44.72 1.53
N SER A 39 -59.76 -43.59 1.77
CA SER A 39 -59.72 -42.85 3.04
C SER A 39 -60.35 -43.71 4.15
N GLY A 40 -59.51 -44.47 4.86
CA GLY A 40 -59.86 -45.06 6.15
C GLY A 40 -59.52 -44.06 7.24
N ALA A 41 -60.53 -43.52 7.91
CA ALA A 41 -60.38 -42.81 9.16
C ALA A 41 -59.93 -43.83 10.22
N THR A 42 -58.63 -43.84 10.52
CA THR A 42 -58.09 -44.40 11.75
C THR A 42 -57.85 -43.24 12.70
N GLU A 43 -58.64 -43.20 13.77
CA GLU A 43 -58.31 -42.49 15.01
C GLU A 43 -56.98 -43.04 15.53
N GLY A 44 -55.88 -42.43 15.08
CA GLY A 44 -54.58 -42.52 15.72
C GLY A 44 -54.54 -41.42 16.76
N SER A 45 -54.60 -41.81 18.02
CA SER A 45 -54.29 -40.94 19.15
C SER A 45 -52.95 -40.24 18.88
N GLU A 46 -52.96 -38.93 18.73
CA GLU A 46 -51.77 -38.11 18.97
C GLU A 46 -51.35 -38.34 20.42
N SER A 47 -50.48 -39.32 20.62
CA SER A 47 -49.51 -39.27 21.70
C SER A 47 -48.71 -38.00 21.46
N ALA A 48 -49.04 -36.95 22.21
CA ALA A 48 -48.18 -35.82 22.45
C ALA A 48 -46.87 -36.36 23.03
N GLU A 49 -45.93 -36.73 22.16
CA GLU A 49 -44.52 -36.64 22.51
C GLU A 49 -44.27 -35.17 22.79
N THR A 50 -44.06 -34.88 24.06
CA THR A 50 -43.62 -33.59 24.55
C THR A 50 -42.29 -33.28 23.86
N ALA A 51 -42.35 -32.67 22.67
CA ALA A 51 -41.19 -32.09 22.03
C ALA A 51 -40.58 -31.12 23.03
N LYS A 52 -39.35 -31.43 23.46
CA LYS A 52 -38.58 -30.57 24.35
C LYS A 52 -38.60 -29.18 23.74
N ALA A 53 -39.13 -28.20 24.47
CA ALA A 53 -39.18 -26.84 23.99
C ALA A 53 -37.75 -26.40 23.57
N PRO A 54 -37.58 -25.79 22.39
CA PRO A 54 -36.27 -25.36 21.92
C PRO A 54 -35.69 -24.36 22.93
N GLU A 55 -34.49 -24.65 23.41
CA GLU A 55 -33.81 -23.87 24.44
C GLU A 55 -33.39 -22.48 23.93
N VAL A 56 -33.25 -22.33 22.60
CA VAL A 56 -32.79 -21.12 21.90
C VAL A 56 -33.55 -20.89 20.59
N TRP A 57 -33.90 -19.63 20.32
CA TRP A 57 -34.56 -19.13 19.11
C TRP A 57 -33.63 -18.16 18.36
N THR A 58 -33.60 -18.24 17.03
CA THR A 58 -32.73 -17.40 16.18
C THR A 58 -33.45 -16.80 14.97
N CYS A 59 -32.86 -15.80 14.31
CA CYS A 59 -33.39 -15.19 13.08
C CYS A 59 -32.62 -15.69 11.85
N SER A 60 -33.31 -16.15 10.81
CA SER A 60 -32.66 -16.63 9.57
C SER A 60 -31.73 -15.61 8.91
N MET A 61 -32.02 -14.32 9.05
CA MET A 61 -31.16 -13.23 8.52
C MET A 61 -30.16 -12.69 9.54
N HIS A 62 -30.36 -12.92 10.84
CA HIS A 62 -29.45 -12.45 11.89
C HIS A 62 -29.17 -13.59 12.88
N PRO A 63 -28.39 -14.63 12.47
CA PRO A 63 -28.20 -15.85 13.27
C PRO A 63 -27.49 -15.62 14.62
N GLN A 64 -26.80 -14.47 14.73
CA GLN A 64 -26.16 -13.97 15.95
C GLN A 64 -27.15 -13.62 17.08
N ILE A 65 -28.43 -13.43 16.76
CA ILE A 65 -29.47 -13.17 17.76
C ILE A 65 -29.99 -14.49 18.28
N GLN A 66 -29.59 -14.83 19.51
CA GLN A 66 -30.02 -16.04 20.20
C GLN A 66 -30.81 -15.64 21.44
N LEU A 67 -32.11 -15.97 21.46
CA LEU A 67 -33.02 -15.59 22.54
C LEU A 67 -33.66 -16.85 23.16
N PRO A 68 -33.85 -16.89 24.48
CA PRO A 68 -34.41 -18.06 25.16
C PRO A 68 -35.92 -18.23 24.98
N LYS A 69 -36.58 -17.31 24.24
CA LYS A 69 -38.02 -17.29 24.01
C LYS A 69 -38.34 -16.90 22.57
N GLN A 70 -39.45 -17.41 22.07
CA GLN A 70 -40.04 -16.97 20.81
C GLN A 70 -40.32 -15.45 20.86
N GLY A 71 -40.07 -14.77 19.75
CA GLY A 71 -40.21 -13.32 19.64
C GLY A 71 -39.81 -12.81 18.26
N LYS A 72 -39.66 -11.49 18.12
CA LYS A 72 -39.17 -10.87 16.90
C LYS A 72 -37.69 -10.54 17.02
N CYS A 73 -36.96 -10.66 15.91
CA CYS A 73 -35.57 -10.24 15.81
C CYS A 73 -35.46 -8.73 16.11
N PRO A 74 -34.61 -8.29 17.05
CA PRO A 74 -34.42 -6.86 17.36
C PRO A 74 -33.82 -6.04 16.22
N ILE A 75 -33.22 -6.70 15.22
CA ILE A 75 -32.55 -6.03 14.09
C ILE A 75 -33.52 -5.86 12.93
N CYS A 76 -34.19 -6.92 12.50
CA CYS A 76 -35.04 -6.91 11.30
C CYS A 76 -36.53 -7.13 11.55
N PHE A 77 -36.95 -7.26 12.82
CA PHE A 77 -38.34 -7.41 13.25
C PHE A 77 -39.12 -8.60 12.64
N MET A 78 -38.42 -9.57 12.03
CA MET A 78 -38.99 -10.84 11.59
C MET A 78 -39.10 -11.83 12.75
N ASP A 79 -40.04 -12.77 12.66
CA ASP A 79 -40.25 -13.77 13.71
C ASP A 79 -39.05 -14.70 13.84
N LEU A 80 -38.65 -14.98 15.08
CA LEU A 80 -37.58 -15.92 15.38
C LEU A 80 -38.06 -17.36 15.14
N ILE A 81 -37.18 -18.16 14.55
CA ILE A 81 -37.36 -19.58 14.31
C ILE A 81 -36.68 -20.38 15.42
N PRO A 82 -37.24 -21.54 15.81
CA PRO A 82 -36.62 -22.41 16.81
C PRO A 82 -35.34 -23.00 16.20
N VAL A 83 -34.25 -23.04 16.99
CA VAL A 83 -33.06 -23.79 16.59
C VAL A 83 -33.36 -25.26 16.89
N ASP A 84 -33.64 -26.04 15.86
CA ASP A 84 -33.78 -27.48 16.02
C ASP A 84 -32.44 -28.05 16.48
N ALA A 85 -32.41 -28.60 17.69
CA ALA A 85 -31.35 -29.51 18.15
C ALA A 85 -31.42 -30.87 17.41
N ALA A 86 -31.78 -30.86 16.13
CA ALA A 86 -31.89 -32.02 15.27
C ALA A 86 -30.49 -32.40 14.77
N GLY A 87 -29.70 -32.92 15.70
CA GLY A 87 -28.33 -33.38 15.52
C GLY A 87 -27.79 -33.74 16.89
N GLY A 88 -28.37 -34.79 17.49
CA GLY A 88 -28.01 -35.31 18.80
C GLY A 88 -26.65 -36.00 18.81
N ASP A 89 -25.61 -35.28 18.43
CA ASP A 89 -24.25 -35.62 18.76
C ASP A 89 -23.76 -34.59 19.77
N ASP A 90 -23.16 -35.04 20.87
CA ASP A 90 -22.48 -34.24 21.91
C ASP A 90 -21.21 -33.59 21.33
N LEU A 91 -21.38 -32.83 20.25
CA LEU A 91 -20.32 -32.16 19.52
C LEU A 91 -20.01 -30.84 20.22
N GLY A 92 -18.72 -30.53 20.32
CA GLY A 92 -18.26 -29.27 20.88
C GLY A 92 -18.86 -28.05 20.17
N PRO A 93 -18.84 -26.86 20.81
CA PRO A 93 -19.52 -25.67 20.31
C PRO A 93 -19.08 -25.24 18.90
N ARG A 94 -17.86 -25.57 18.46
CA ARG A 94 -17.32 -25.23 17.13
C ARG A 94 -17.11 -26.45 16.24
N GLN A 95 -17.81 -27.54 16.52
CA GLN A 95 -17.67 -28.80 15.81
C GLN A 95 -18.84 -29.05 14.86
N ILE A 96 -18.50 -29.48 13.66
CA ILE A 96 -19.45 -29.84 12.61
C ILE A 96 -19.08 -31.21 12.04
N ARG A 97 -20.06 -32.10 12.06
CA ARG A 97 -19.98 -33.40 11.40
C ARG A 97 -20.67 -33.31 10.05
N MET A 98 -20.04 -33.88 9.03
CA MET A 98 -20.60 -33.96 7.68
C MET A 98 -20.57 -35.40 7.19
N SER A 99 -21.47 -35.73 6.25
CA SER A 99 -21.34 -36.96 5.48
C SER A 99 -20.22 -36.84 4.43
N GLU A 100 -19.62 -37.95 4.01
CA GLU A 100 -18.61 -37.94 2.95
C GLU A 100 -19.12 -37.34 1.63
N SER A 101 -20.39 -37.60 1.28
CA SER A 101 -21.02 -37.03 0.10
C SER A 101 -21.22 -35.51 0.24
N SER A 102 -21.59 -35.01 1.41
CA SER A 102 -21.66 -33.58 1.70
C SER A 102 -20.29 -32.90 1.61
N MET A 103 -19.23 -33.56 2.09
CA MET A 103 -17.85 -33.06 2.00
C MET A 103 -17.38 -32.94 0.54
N GLN A 104 -17.69 -33.95 -0.28
CA GLN A 104 -17.36 -33.95 -1.71
C GLN A 104 -18.15 -32.89 -2.48
N LEU A 105 -19.46 -32.75 -2.23
CA LEU A 105 -20.30 -31.72 -2.84
C LEU A 105 -19.85 -30.30 -2.47
N ALA A 106 -19.39 -30.11 -1.24
CA ALA A 106 -18.82 -28.86 -0.76
C ALA A 106 -17.37 -28.62 -1.23
N GLN A 107 -16.75 -29.57 -1.95
CA GLN A 107 -15.38 -29.54 -2.46
C GLN A 107 -14.34 -29.23 -1.38
N ILE A 108 -14.54 -29.80 -0.19
CA ILE A 108 -13.66 -29.57 0.95
C ILE A 108 -12.36 -30.36 0.73
N THR A 109 -11.23 -29.66 0.72
CA THR A 109 -9.90 -30.28 0.68
C THR A 109 -9.13 -29.98 1.95
N VAL A 110 -8.34 -30.94 2.41
CA VAL A 110 -7.51 -30.82 3.60
C VAL A 110 -6.03 -30.95 3.25
N SER A 111 -5.18 -30.27 4.01
CA SER A 111 -3.73 -30.38 3.93
C SER A 111 -3.15 -30.60 5.32
N ARG A 112 -2.04 -31.33 5.38
CA ARG A 112 -1.30 -31.53 6.63
C ARG A 112 -0.52 -30.28 7.00
N VAL A 113 -0.55 -29.90 8.28
CA VAL A 113 0.35 -28.90 8.87
C VAL A 113 1.73 -29.52 9.00
N VAL A 114 2.73 -28.88 8.39
CA VAL A 114 4.12 -29.36 8.39
C VAL A 114 5.00 -28.38 9.14
N ARG A 115 5.98 -28.92 9.87
CA ARG A 115 7.07 -28.13 10.42
C ARG A 115 8.20 -28.05 9.39
N GLY A 116 8.68 -26.85 9.12
CA GLY A 116 9.72 -26.67 8.11
C GLY A 116 10.30 -25.27 8.04
N ASN A 117 11.35 -25.12 7.24
CA ASN A 117 11.95 -23.83 6.97
C ASN A 117 11.08 -23.10 5.95
N ALA A 118 10.63 -21.90 6.33
CA ALA A 118 9.83 -21.08 5.45
C ALA A 118 10.74 -20.56 4.33
N GLN A 119 10.47 -20.98 3.09
CA GLN A 119 11.21 -20.50 1.92
C GLN A 119 10.36 -19.44 1.22
N GLN A 120 10.95 -18.27 0.98
CA GLN A 120 10.31 -17.22 0.20
C GLN A 120 11.13 -16.92 -1.03
N GLN A 121 10.43 -16.79 -2.15
CA GLN A 121 11.00 -16.25 -3.36
C GLN A 121 10.60 -14.79 -3.45
N LEU A 122 11.58 -13.89 -3.34
CA LEU A 122 11.40 -12.46 -3.56
C LEU A 122 11.74 -12.13 -4.99
N ARG A 123 10.86 -11.38 -5.64
CA ARG A 123 11.09 -10.86 -6.97
C ARG A 123 11.39 -9.37 -6.86
N LEU A 124 12.63 -9.00 -7.15
CA LEU A 124 13.07 -7.61 -7.10
C LEU A 124 13.23 -7.06 -8.51
N PHE A 125 12.92 -5.78 -8.67
CA PHE A 125 13.04 -5.08 -9.94
C PHE A 125 14.11 -4.00 -9.82
N GLY A 126 14.85 -3.77 -10.89
CA GLY A 126 15.97 -2.87 -10.82
C GLY A 126 16.63 -2.63 -12.16
N LYS A 127 17.86 -2.12 -12.09
CA LYS A 127 18.68 -1.85 -13.25
C LYS A 127 20.15 -2.10 -12.97
N LEU A 128 20.89 -2.27 -14.05
CA LEU A 128 22.35 -2.25 -13.99
C LEU A 128 22.84 -0.81 -13.98
N ALA A 129 23.72 -0.47 -13.05
CA ALA A 129 24.32 0.84 -12.88
C ALA A 129 25.84 0.77 -13.00
N VAL A 130 26.45 1.92 -13.30
CA VAL A 130 27.90 2.07 -13.24
C VAL A 130 28.35 1.97 -11.78
N ASP A 131 29.48 1.31 -11.55
CA ASP A 131 30.15 1.36 -10.25
C ASP A 131 30.72 2.76 -10.03
N GLU A 132 30.12 3.54 -9.12
CA GLU A 132 30.55 4.92 -8.84
C GLU A 132 31.99 4.99 -8.31
N THR A 133 32.50 3.91 -7.70
CA THR A 133 33.90 3.86 -7.24
C THR A 133 34.90 3.74 -8.40
N ARG A 134 34.40 3.41 -9.59
CA ARG A 134 35.15 3.25 -10.85
C ARG A 134 34.75 4.29 -11.89
N LEU A 135 34.21 5.42 -11.44
CA LEU A 135 33.83 6.54 -12.26
C LEU A 135 34.82 7.68 -12.06
N SER A 136 35.56 8.03 -13.11
CA SER A 136 36.46 9.16 -13.10
C SER A 136 35.85 10.36 -13.82
N ARG A 137 35.90 11.50 -13.16
CA ARG A 137 35.45 12.78 -13.68
C ARG A 137 36.66 13.62 -14.07
N ILE A 138 36.70 14.04 -15.33
CA ILE A 138 37.76 14.89 -15.84
C ILE A 138 37.22 16.30 -15.95
N SER A 139 37.80 17.22 -15.20
CA SER A 139 37.48 18.64 -15.25
C SER A 139 38.64 19.48 -15.79
N ALA A 140 38.33 20.67 -16.30
CA ALA A 140 39.32 21.64 -16.72
C ALA A 140 40.06 22.20 -15.49
N ARG A 141 41.40 22.11 -15.48
CA ARG A 141 42.22 22.74 -14.43
C ARG A 141 42.44 24.24 -14.67
N VAL A 142 42.37 24.66 -15.92
CA VAL A 142 42.59 26.03 -16.37
C VAL A 142 41.55 26.43 -17.39
N GLY A 143 41.29 27.72 -17.50
CA GLY A 143 40.39 28.26 -18.51
C GLY A 143 41.05 28.26 -19.89
N GLY A 144 40.26 28.02 -20.94
CA GLY A 144 40.78 27.99 -22.30
C GLY A 144 39.75 27.66 -23.36
N ARG A 145 40.17 27.67 -24.62
CA ARG A 145 39.37 27.21 -25.77
C ARG A 145 39.79 25.80 -26.14
N ILE A 146 38.83 24.92 -26.38
CA ILE A 146 39.10 23.57 -26.90
C ILE A 146 39.42 23.72 -28.38
N ASP A 147 40.66 23.44 -28.76
CA ASP A 147 41.13 23.59 -30.14
C ASP A 147 40.96 22.31 -30.95
N ARG A 148 41.22 21.16 -30.31
CA ARG A 148 41.04 19.84 -30.93
C ARG A 148 40.44 18.87 -29.94
N LEU A 149 39.47 18.09 -30.42
CA LEU A 149 38.81 17.06 -29.63
C LEU A 149 39.08 15.68 -30.25
N TYR A 150 39.98 14.90 -29.63
CA TYR A 150 40.31 13.55 -30.11
C TYR A 150 39.20 12.54 -29.78
N ILE A 151 38.57 12.69 -28.60
CA ILE A 151 37.44 11.85 -28.17
C ILE A 151 36.14 12.63 -28.36
N ASN A 152 35.51 12.42 -29.51
CA ASN A 152 34.37 13.22 -29.95
C ASN A 152 33.00 12.57 -29.69
N THR A 153 32.96 11.29 -29.29
CA THR A 153 31.73 10.50 -29.18
C THR A 153 31.67 9.73 -27.87
N THR A 154 30.50 9.66 -27.24
CA THR A 154 30.25 8.81 -26.06
C THR A 154 30.27 7.33 -26.45
N GLY A 155 30.66 6.47 -25.52
CA GLY A 155 30.87 5.04 -25.76
C GLY A 155 32.26 4.69 -26.31
N GLN A 156 33.09 5.67 -26.66
CA GLN A 156 34.46 5.43 -27.09
C GLN A 156 35.32 4.93 -25.91
N GLN A 157 36.14 3.91 -26.17
CA GLN A 157 37.09 3.40 -25.19
C GLN A 157 38.36 4.25 -25.18
N VAL A 158 38.87 4.54 -23.98
CA VAL A 158 40.12 5.26 -23.76
C VAL A 158 41.08 4.45 -22.90
N LYS A 159 42.39 4.61 -23.15
CA LYS A 159 43.47 4.02 -22.35
C LYS A 159 44.07 5.06 -21.41
N LEU A 160 44.65 4.59 -20.32
CA LEU A 160 45.43 5.42 -19.40
C LEU A 160 46.49 6.23 -20.17
N GLY A 161 46.46 7.55 -19.99
CA GLY A 161 47.40 8.48 -20.62
C GLY A 161 47.08 8.85 -22.08
N GLU A 162 46.01 8.31 -22.66
CA GLU A 162 45.54 8.69 -23.99
C GLU A 162 45.09 10.16 -24.03
N THR A 163 45.45 10.87 -25.09
CA THR A 163 45.11 12.30 -25.23
C THR A 163 43.66 12.43 -25.66
N MET A 164 42.87 13.16 -24.86
CA MET A 164 41.42 13.29 -25.08
C MET A 164 41.06 14.57 -25.83
N LEU A 165 41.71 15.69 -25.47
CA LEU A 165 41.57 16.97 -26.15
C LEU A 165 42.82 17.84 -25.97
N GLU A 166 42.93 18.86 -26.81
CA GLU A 166 43.90 19.95 -26.68
C GLU A 166 43.18 21.25 -26.34
N LEU A 167 43.64 21.87 -25.26
CA LEU A 167 43.12 23.12 -24.72
C LEU A 167 44.11 24.25 -24.98
N TYR A 168 43.72 25.25 -25.76
CA TYR A 168 44.45 26.51 -25.86
C TYR A 168 44.18 27.38 -24.63
N SER A 169 45.23 27.79 -23.92
CA SER A 169 45.08 28.66 -22.75
C SER A 169 46.17 29.75 -22.70
N PRO A 170 45.77 31.04 -22.79
CA PRO A 170 46.71 32.16 -22.64
C PRO A 170 47.37 32.20 -21.26
N GLU A 171 46.66 31.76 -20.22
CA GLU A 171 47.16 31.73 -18.85
C GLU A 171 48.35 30.77 -18.72
N LEU A 172 48.26 29.59 -19.34
CA LEU A 172 49.35 28.62 -19.37
C LEU A 172 50.59 29.19 -20.08
N LEU A 173 50.39 29.85 -21.21
CA LEU A 173 51.49 30.47 -21.95
C LEU A 173 52.19 31.56 -21.11
N SER A 174 51.41 32.35 -20.37
CA SER A 174 51.95 33.36 -19.44
C SER A 174 52.75 32.70 -18.33
N ALA A 175 52.24 31.63 -17.71
CA ALA A 175 52.93 30.91 -16.64
C ALA A 175 54.24 30.25 -17.11
N GLN A 176 54.27 29.71 -18.33
CA GLN A 176 55.49 29.16 -18.93
C GLN A 176 56.55 30.25 -19.16
N LYS A 177 56.15 31.40 -19.73
CA LYS A 177 57.06 32.54 -19.95
C LYS A 177 57.62 33.09 -18.63
N GLU A 178 56.84 33.05 -17.56
CA GLU A 178 57.27 33.43 -16.21
C GLU A 178 58.39 32.51 -15.69
N LEU A 179 58.27 31.18 -15.85
CA LEU A 179 59.34 30.24 -15.50
C LEU A 179 60.61 30.49 -16.33
N ILE A 180 60.47 30.70 -17.63
CA ILE A 180 61.60 30.97 -18.53
C ILE A 180 62.32 32.25 -18.12
N ALA A 181 61.58 33.32 -17.80
CA ALA A 181 62.14 34.58 -17.33
C ALA A 181 62.83 34.43 -15.96
N ALA A 182 62.24 33.67 -15.03
CA ALA A 182 62.85 33.39 -13.73
C ALA A 182 64.16 32.62 -13.86
N LYS A 183 64.20 31.61 -14.74
CA LYS A 183 65.43 30.85 -15.07
C LYS A 183 66.50 31.72 -15.72
N ALA A 184 66.13 32.58 -16.66
CA ALA A 184 67.05 33.52 -17.30
C ALA A 184 67.66 34.50 -16.28
N SER A 185 66.85 35.01 -15.34
CA SER A 185 67.30 35.87 -14.24
C SER A 185 68.29 35.15 -13.32
N LEU A 186 68.00 33.91 -12.92
CA LEU A 186 68.91 33.08 -12.12
C LEU A 186 70.24 32.84 -12.83
N ALA A 187 70.22 32.54 -14.13
CA ALA A 187 71.44 32.35 -14.93
C ALA A 187 72.29 33.64 -15.01
N GLY A 188 71.66 34.81 -15.14
CA GLY A 188 72.34 36.11 -15.12
C GLY A 188 72.95 36.47 -13.76
N ILE A 189 72.35 36.01 -12.65
CA ILE A 189 72.81 36.26 -11.27
C ILE A 189 73.81 35.20 -10.80
N ALA A 190 74.00 34.10 -11.53
CA ALA A 190 74.89 33.00 -11.15
C ALA A 190 76.34 33.45 -10.85
N GLN A 191 76.83 34.50 -11.52
CA GLN A 191 78.16 35.08 -11.31
C GLN A 191 78.23 36.17 -10.22
N SER A 192 77.11 36.53 -9.60
CA SER A 192 77.05 37.53 -8.53
C SER A 192 77.58 36.97 -7.20
N ASN A 193 78.18 37.84 -6.36
CA ASN A 193 78.68 37.48 -5.02
C ASN A 193 77.63 37.68 -3.90
N SER A 194 76.38 38.03 -4.24
CA SER A 194 75.32 38.25 -3.25
C SER A 194 74.47 36.99 -3.04
N ASP A 195 74.56 36.40 -1.85
CA ASP A 195 73.74 35.24 -1.46
C ASP A 195 72.24 35.56 -1.42
N ILE A 196 71.89 36.81 -1.11
CA ILE A 196 70.50 37.29 -1.08
C ILE A 196 69.89 37.30 -2.50
N LEU A 197 70.66 37.76 -3.51
CA LEU A 197 70.20 37.78 -4.89
C LEU A 197 70.04 36.36 -5.45
N LYS A 198 70.97 35.45 -5.14
CA LYS A 198 70.88 34.03 -5.55
C LYS A 198 69.67 33.35 -4.92
N SER A 199 69.50 33.45 -3.60
CA SER A 199 68.37 32.81 -2.90
C SER A 199 67.00 33.35 -3.33
N THR A 200 66.90 34.64 -3.68
CA THR A 200 65.68 35.25 -4.24
C THR A 200 65.40 34.77 -5.66
N ALA A 201 66.43 34.66 -6.51
CA ALA A 201 66.25 34.12 -7.86
C ALA A 201 65.82 32.64 -7.82
N GLU A 202 66.40 31.85 -6.91
CA GLU A 202 66.02 30.45 -6.68
C GLU A 202 64.61 30.30 -6.11
N SER A 203 64.16 31.19 -5.22
CA SER A 203 62.79 31.16 -4.73
C SER A 203 61.78 31.49 -5.83
N ASN A 204 62.10 32.44 -6.72
CA ASN A 204 61.24 32.78 -7.87
C ASN A 204 61.10 31.62 -8.85
N VAL A 205 62.19 30.92 -9.16
CA VAL A 205 62.14 29.70 -10.00
C VAL A 205 61.26 28.64 -9.32
N ARG A 206 61.46 28.39 -8.02
CA ARG A 206 60.62 27.44 -7.27
C ARG A 206 59.15 27.82 -7.28
N ALA A 207 58.82 29.11 -7.14
CA ALA A 207 57.44 29.59 -7.20
C ALA A 207 56.81 29.38 -8.59
N ALA A 208 57.56 29.65 -9.66
CA ALA A 208 57.08 29.44 -11.03
C ALA A 208 56.88 27.95 -11.36
N VAL A 209 57.79 27.07 -10.91
CA VAL A 209 57.64 25.61 -11.02
C VAL A 209 56.39 25.13 -10.28
N GLU A 210 56.20 25.59 -9.05
CA GLU A 210 55.05 25.19 -8.24
C GLU A 210 53.73 25.66 -8.86
N LYS A 211 53.71 26.88 -9.41
CA LYS A 211 52.55 27.40 -10.16
C LYS A 211 52.19 26.49 -11.34
N LEU A 212 53.15 26.09 -12.18
CA LEU A 212 52.90 25.17 -13.30
C LEU A 212 52.42 23.79 -12.83
N ARG A 213 52.98 23.27 -11.72
CA ARG A 213 52.54 22.01 -11.11
C ARG A 213 51.09 22.08 -10.66
N LEU A 214 50.66 23.19 -10.05
CA LEU A 214 49.28 23.43 -9.63
C LEU A 214 48.32 23.55 -10.83
N LEU A 215 48.77 24.15 -11.93
CA LEU A 215 48.01 24.21 -13.19
C LEU A 215 47.93 22.86 -13.92
N GLY A 216 48.68 21.85 -13.44
CA GLY A 216 48.55 20.45 -13.84
C GLY A 216 49.59 19.94 -14.82
N PHE A 217 50.70 20.67 -15.02
CA PHE A 217 51.84 20.13 -15.76
C PHE A 217 52.53 19.00 -14.99
N THR A 218 52.98 17.98 -15.71
CA THR A 218 53.84 16.93 -15.14
C THR A 218 55.28 17.42 -14.97
N ASN A 219 56.06 16.76 -14.12
CA ASN A 219 57.46 17.12 -13.90
C ASN A 219 58.29 17.02 -15.20
N GLU A 220 57.96 16.07 -16.08
CA GLU A 220 58.62 15.94 -17.39
C GLU A 220 58.33 17.16 -18.27
N GLN A 221 57.08 17.62 -18.31
CA GLN A 221 56.70 18.81 -19.09
C GLN A 221 57.36 20.07 -18.55
N ILE A 222 57.44 20.21 -17.22
CA ILE A 222 58.12 21.34 -16.58
C ILE A 222 59.60 21.35 -16.97
N ALA A 223 60.29 20.20 -16.89
CA ALA A 223 61.70 20.09 -17.30
C ALA A 223 61.93 20.42 -18.79
N GLY A 224 60.98 20.05 -19.66
CA GLY A 224 60.99 20.46 -21.07
C GLY A 224 60.86 21.97 -21.28
N ILE A 225 59.99 22.63 -20.50
CA ILE A 225 59.83 24.10 -20.52
C ILE A 225 61.12 24.79 -20.04
N GLU A 226 61.80 24.24 -19.02
CA GLU A 226 63.08 24.79 -18.53
C GLU A 226 64.18 24.81 -19.59
N THR A 227 64.16 23.84 -20.52
CA THR A 227 65.11 23.74 -21.64
C THR A 227 64.59 24.44 -22.91
N GLN A 228 63.44 25.12 -22.82
CA GLN A 228 62.72 25.75 -23.94
C GLN A 228 62.34 24.80 -25.08
N SER A 229 62.35 23.48 -24.83
CA SER A 229 62.03 22.47 -25.84
C SER A 229 60.53 22.18 -25.95
N ASP A 230 59.77 22.41 -24.87
CA ASP A 230 58.34 22.07 -24.76
C ASP A 230 57.43 23.27 -24.44
N VAL A 231 57.76 24.47 -24.93
CA VAL A 231 56.90 25.65 -24.77
C VAL A 231 55.72 25.54 -25.74
N SER A 232 54.50 25.42 -25.21
CA SER A 232 53.28 25.20 -26.00
C SER A 232 52.13 26.11 -25.56
N GLU A 233 51.35 26.59 -26.52
CA GLU A 233 50.09 27.32 -26.26
C GLU A 233 48.93 26.36 -25.93
N HIS A 234 49.13 25.06 -26.19
CA HIS A 234 48.16 23.98 -26.02
C HIS A 234 48.54 23.05 -24.87
N LEU A 235 47.55 22.68 -24.06
CA LEU A 235 47.64 21.64 -23.04
C LEU A 235 46.85 20.41 -23.48
N ALA A 236 47.54 19.28 -23.59
CA ALA A 236 46.93 17.99 -23.82
C ALA A 236 46.28 17.47 -22.52
N VAL A 237 44.95 17.37 -22.50
CA VAL A 237 44.22 16.72 -21.40
C VAL A 237 44.19 15.22 -21.68
N LYS A 238 44.79 14.44 -20.77
CA LYS A 238 44.93 12.99 -20.89
C LYS A 238 43.96 12.23 -19.99
N ALA A 239 43.62 11.01 -20.38
CA ALA A 239 42.78 10.13 -19.57
C ALA A 239 43.54 9.66 -18.31
N PRO A 240 43.00 9.86 -17.09
CA PRO A 240 43.63 9.44 -15.83
C PRO A 240 43.51 7.94 -15.56
N GLU A 241 42.65 7.23 -16.29
CA GLU A 241 42.44 5.79 -16.20
C GLU A 241 41.96 5.22 -17.55
N SER A 242 41.96 3.89 -17.67
CA SER A 242 41.39 3.21 -18.84
C SER A 242 39.92 2.92 -18.61
N GLY A 243 39.06 3.22 -19.58
CA GLY A 243 37.62 3.02 -19.43
C GLY A 243 36.84 3.39 -20.69
N ILE A 244 35.54 3.58 -20.53
CA ILE A 244 34.63 4.02 -21.59
C ILE A 244 34.09 5.41 -21.25
N VAL A 245 34.07 6.31 -22.22
CA VAL A 245 33.48 7.64 -22.04
C VAL A 245 31.96 7.52 -21.97
N ILE A 246 31.40 7.65 -20.77
CA ILE A 246 29.95 7.58 -20.56
C ILE A 246 29.27 8.91 -20.89
N GLU A 247 29.95 10.02 -20.63
CA GLU A 247 29.42 11.36 -20.90
C GLU A 247 30.52 12.28 -21.42
N LYS A 248 30.16 13.14 -22.38
CA LYS A 248 31.01 14.15 -23.00
C LYS A 248 30.28 15.49 -22.99
N MET A 249 30.82 16.46 -22.25
CA MET A 249 30.14 17.72 -21.93
C MET A 249 30.66 18.89 -22.75
N VAL A 250 31.62 18.62 -23.64
CA VAL A 250 32.32 19.64 -24.41
C VAL A 250 32.34 19.36 -25.90
N VAL A 251 32.45 20.43 -26.69
CA VAL A 251 32.61 20.39 -28.15
C VAL A 251 33.85 21.17 -28.59
N GLU A 252 34.38 20.85 -29.76
CA GLU A 252 35.50 21.58 -30.34
C GLU A 252 35.10 23.05 -30.61
N GLY A 253 36.01 23.98 -30.33
CA GLY A 253 35.79 25.43 -30.39
C GLY A 253 35.18 26.05 -29.14
N GLN A 254 34.67 25.26 -28.20
CA GLN A 254 34.05 25.74 -26.96
C GLN A 254 35.10 26.31 -25.98
N TYR A 255 34.75 27.39 -25.30
CA TYR A 255 35.50 27.88 -24.13
C TYR A 255 35.04 27.16 -22.86
N VAL A 256 36.01 26.77 -22.04
CA VAL A 256 35.80 26.13 -20.74
C VAL A 256 36.45 26.93 -19.63
N GLU A 257 35.85 26.85 -18.45
CA GLU A 257 36.31 27.49 -17.23
C GLU A 257 36.94 26.47 -16.28
N PRO A 258 37.87 26.87 -15.38
CA PRO A 258 38.38 25.99 -14.35
C PRO A 258 37.26 25.35 -13.53
N GLY A 259 37.32 24.04 -13.34
CA GLY A 259 36.31 23.25 -12.63
C GLY A 259 35.16 22.73 -13.51
N MET A 260 35.05 23.17 -14.77
CA MET A 260 34.04 22.65 -15.69
C MET A 260 34.31 21.18 -16.04
N ASP A 261 33.27 20.34 -15.94
CA ASP A 261 33.35 18.91 -16.32
C ASP A 261 33.50 18.78 -17.84
N LEU A 262 34.53 18.05 -18.27
CA LEU A 262 34.85 17.79 -19.67
C LEU A 262 34.32 16.43 -20.11
N PHE A 263 34.66 15.39 -19.33
CA PHE A 263 34.29 14.01 -19.61
C PHE A 263 34.01 13.25 -18.31
N ARG A 264 33.20 12.19 -18.43
CA ARG A 264 33.13 11.12 -17.44
C ARG A 264 33.54 9.81 -18.09
N ILE A 265 34.49 9.13 -17.44
CA ILE A 265 34.99 7.82 -17.83
C ILE A 265 34.52 6.82 -16.78
N ALA A 266 34.08 5.66 -17.22
CA ALA A 266 33.77 4.55 -16.33
C ALA A 266 34.46 3.26 -16.77
N ASP A 267 35.00 2.51 -15.80
CA ASP A 267 35.41 1.12 -16.01
C ASP A 267 34.21 0.19 -15.84
N LEU A 268 33.67 -0.29 -16.97
CA LEU A 268 32.51 -1.19 -17.01
C LEU A 268 32.85 -2.68 -16.79
N SER A 269 34.10 -3.02 -16.41
CA SER A 269 34.48 -4.41 -16.12
C SER A 269 33.78 -4.98 -14.87
N LYS A 270 33.39 -4.11 -13.95
CA LYS A 270 32.52 -4.38 -12.81
C LYS A 270 31.41 -3.35 -12.79
N MET A 271 30.21 -3.80 -12.46
CA MET A 271 29.02 -2.98 -12.44
C MET A 271 28.20 -3.31 -11.19
N TRP A 272 27.27 -2.42 -10.87
CA TRP A 272 26.29 -2.67 -9.83
C TRP A 272 24.99 -3.14 -10.46
N ALA A 273 24.36 -4.14 -9.88
CA ALA A 273 22.94 -4.37 -10.09
C ALA A 273 22.21 -3.76 -8.89
N VAL A 274 21.41 -2.74 -9.16
CA VAL A 274 20.67 -2.00 -8.14
C VAL A 274 19.21 -2.39 -8.28
N PHE A 275 18.71 -3.07 -7.26
CA PHE A 275 17.32 -3.50 -7.15
C PHE A 275 16.59 -2.70 -6.10
N GLU A 276 15.29 -2.58 -6.26
CA GLU A 276 14.40 -1.96 -5.29
C GLU A 276 13.61 -3.04 -4.56
N ALA A 277 13.66 -3.02 -3.24
CA ALA A 277 12.87 -3.87 -2.36
C ALA A 277 11.88 -3.01 -1.57
N TYR A 278 10.64 -3.49 -1.40
CA TYR A 278 9.65 -2.81 -0.58
C TYR A 278 10.01 -2.90 0.91
N GLU A 279 9.50 -1.97 1.71
CA GLU A 279 9.73 -1.95 3.17
C GLU A 279 9.42 -3.30 3.85
N SER A 280 8.35 -3.98 3.42
CA SER A 280 7.95 -5.30 3.94
C SER A 280 8.94 -6.42 3.61
N GLU A 281 9.76 -6.25 2.57
CA GLU A 281 10.66 -7.27 2.03
C GLU A 281 12.06 -7.20 2.65
N ILE A 282 12.45 -6.04 3.21
CA ILE A 282 13.79 -5.80 3.79
C ILE A 282 14.12 -6.84 4.87
N SER A 283 13.13 -7.25 5.68
CA SER A 283 13.37 -8.19 6.79
C SER A 283 13.80 -9.60 6.35
N PHE A 284 13.71 -9.90 5.06
CA PHE A 284 14.08 -11.17 4.47
C PHE A 284 15.41 -11.10 3.68
N LEU A 285 15.96 -9.90 3.47
CA LEU A 285 17.17 -9.68 2.69
C LEU A 285 18.35 -9.40 3.63
N SER A 286 19.48 -10.07 3.37
CA SER A 286 20.72 -9.89 4.11
C SER A 286 21.90 -9.63 3.17
N VAL A 287 22.89 -8.87 3.67
CA VAL A 287 24.16 -8.70 2.95
C VAL A 287 24.84 -10.06 2.84
N GLY A 288 25.26 -10.42 1.62
CA GLY A 288 25.84 -11.72 1.30
C GLY A 288 24.89 -12.69 0.60
N ASP A 289 23.58 -12.41 0.58
CA ASP A 289 22.60 -13.23 -0.12
C ASP A 289 22.94 -13.33 -1.61
N GLU A 290 22.75 -14.52 -2.16
CA GLU A 290 22.91 -14.76 -3.60
C GLU A 290 21.62 -14.35 -4.32
N ILE A 291 21.77 -13.49 -5.32
CA ILE A 291 20.69 -13.08 -6.20
C ILE A 291 20.92 -13.64 -7.59
N ARG A 292 19.86 -14.16 -8.20
CA ARG A 292 19.85 -14.54 -9.61
C ARG A 292 19.01 -13.55 -10.37
N PHE A 293 19.57 -12.92 -11.38
CA PHE A 293 18.86 -11.93 -12.18
C PHE A 293 18.94 -12.23 -13.66
N VAL A 294 17.92 -11.75 -14.36
CA VAL A 294 17.82 -11.78 -15.82
C VAL A 294 17.73 -10.36 -16.32
N VAL A 295 18.32 -10.09 -17.49
CA VAL A 295 18.20 -8.81 -18.19
C VAL A 295 17.47 -9.02 -19.50
N GLU A 296 16.63 -8.08 -19.88
CA GLU A 296 15.83 -8.20 -21.11
C GLU A 296 16.68 -8.28 -22.38
N SER A 297 17.87 -7.66 -22.36
CA SER A 297 18.83 -7.69 -23.46
C SER A 297 19.39 -9.09 -23.76
N PHE A 298 19.29 -10.03 -22.82
CA PHE A 298 19.80 -11.40 -22.95
C PHE A 298 18.74 -12.41 -22.42
N PRO A 299 17.66 -12.63 -23.18
CA PRO A 299 16.57 -13.49 -22.72
C PRO A 299 17.04 -14.95 -22.57
N GLY A 300 16.74 -15.55 -21.42
CA GLY A 300 17.09 -16.94 -21.11
C GLY A 300 18.46 -17.14 -20.44
N GLU A 301 19.30 -16.10 -20.38
CA GLU A 301 20.55 -16.14 -19.62
C GLU A 301 20.33 -15.66 -18.19
N GLN A 302 20.83 -16.42 -17.21
CA GLN A 302 20.76 -16.08 -15.80
C GLN A 302 22.13 -15.64 -15.31
N PHE A 303 22.16 -14.47 -14.67
CA PHE A 303 23.35 -13.92 -14.04
C PHE A 303 23.23 -14.08 -12.52
N THR A 304 24.35 -14.36 -11.87
CA THR A 304 24.42 -14.48 -10.41
C THR A 304 25.24 -13.33 -9.85
N ALA A 305 24.76 -12.73 -8.77
CA ALA A 305 25.48 -11.71 -8.02
C ALA A 305 25.25 -11.89 -6.52
N LYS A 306 26.02 -11.20 -5.69
CA LYS A 306 25.84 -11.17 -4.24
C LYS A 306 25.49 -9.78 -3.78
N ILE A 307 24.53 -9.68 -2.86
CA ILE A 307 24.19 -8.42 -2.21
C ILE A 307 25.40 -7.94 -1.42
N ASP A 308 25.92 -6.77 -1.76
CA ASP A 308 27.06 -6.16 -1.06
C ASP A 308 26.61 -5.06 -0.09
N PHE A 309 25.48 -4.41 -0.40
CA PHE A 309 25.01 -3.25 0.33
C PHE A 309 23.50 -3.12 0.23
N ILE A 310 22.86 -2.86 1.36
CA ILE A 310 21.44 -2.50 1.46
C ILE A 310 21.40 -1.08 1.99
N ASN A 311 20.74 -0.17 1.28
CA ASN A 311 20.70 1.24 1.65
C ASN A 311 20.02 1.41 3.03
N PRO A 312 20.64 2.11 4.00
CA PRO A 312 20.04 2.33 5.31
C PRO A 312 18.83 3.28 5.29
N THR A 313 18.64 4.03 4.20
CA THR A 313 17.50 4.95 4.06
C THR A 313 16.52 4.47 3.00
N LEU A 314 15.23 4.63 3.29
CA LEU A 314 14.12 4.35 2.38
C LEU A 314 13.83 5.59 1.53
N ASP A 315 13.53 5.40 0.26
CA ASP A 315 13.07 6.48 -0.62
C ASP A 315 11.62 6.86 -0.23
N PRO A 316 11.35 8.11 0.18
CA PRO A 316 10.02 8.51 0.66
C PRO A 316 8.96 8.54 -0.45
N MET A 317 9.36 8.65 -1.72
CA MET A 317 8.45 8.72 -2.87
C MET A 317 7.98 7.33 -3.30
N THR A 318 8.91 6.38 -3.42
CA THR A 318 8.62 5.01 -3.88
C THR A 318 8.36 4.05 -2.73
N ARG A 319 8.74 4.40 -1.50
CA ARG A 319 8.77 3.52 -0.33
C ARG A 319 9.56 2.23 -0.55
N THR A 320 10.64 2.34 -1.31
CA THR A 320 11.58 1.24 -1.58
C THR A 320 12.94 1.51 -0.96
N VAL A 321 13.66 0.44 -0.67
CA VAL A 321 15.08 0.46 -0.29
C VAL A 321 15.90 -0.10 -1.44
N GLN A 322 16.99 0.60 -1.77
CA GLN A 322 17.93 0.13 -2.78
C GLN A 322 18.80 -0.99 -2.23
N VAL A 323 18.80 -2.11 -2.93
CA VAL A 323 19.58 -3.31 -2.68
C VAL A 323 20.60 -3.43 -3.80
N ARG A 324 21.87 -3.29 -3.45
CA ARG A 324 22.98 -3.30 -4.40
C ARG A 324 23.69 -4.64 -4.37
N ALA A 325 24.04 -5.12 -5.56
CA ALA A 325 24.83 -6.31 -5.76
C ALA A 325 25.93 -6.09 -6.79
N ILE A 326 27.07 -6.77 -6.60
CA ILE A 326 28.23 -6.62 -7.49
C ILE A 326 28.13 -7.61 -8.64
N VAL A 327 28.21 -7.10 -9.86
CA VAL A 327 28.18 -7.88 -11.11
C VAL A 327 29.54 -7.79 -11.81
N ASN A 328 30.11 -8.95 -12.14
CA ASN A 328 31.30 -9.01 -12.98
C ASN A 328 30.91 -8.98 -14.45
N ASN A 329 31.41 -8.01 -15.21
CA ASN A 329 31.12 -7.80 -16.63
C ASN A 329 32.40 -7.89 -17.48
N THR A 330 33.14 -9.00 -17.33
CA THR A 330 34.44 -9.19 -17.98
C THR A 330 34.34 -9.14 -19.51
N ASN A 331 33.24 -9.65 -20.07
CA ASN A 331 32.99 -9.66 -21.51
C ASN A 331 32.35 -8.36 -22.02
N ARG A 332 32.08 -7.39 -21.14
CA ARG A 332 31.46 -6.08 -21.45
C ARG A 332 30.14 -6.15 -22.23
N GLN A 333 29.39 -7.23 -22.04
CA GLN A 333 28.11 -7.44 -22.70
C GLN A 333 26.97 -6.71 -21.99
N LEU A 334 27.07 -6.61 -20.65
CA LEU A 334 26.11 -5.91 -19.84
C LEU A 334 26.33 -4.40 -19.99
N LYS A 335 25.25 -3.68 -20.23
CA LYS A 335 25.26 -2.22 -20.42
C LYS A 335 24.60 -1.53 -19.22
N PRO A 336 25.12 -0.38 -18.77
CA PRO A 336 24.44 0.45 -17.78
C PRO A 336 23.03 0.85 -18.22
N GLU A 337 22.19 1.19 -17.26
CA GLU A 337 20.78 1.56 -17.41
C GLU A 337 19.87 0.47 -18.01
N THR A 338 20.37 -0.76 -18.14
CA THR A 338 19.53 -1.90 -18.58
C THR A 338 18.68 -2.41 -17.42
N PHE A 339 17.39 -2.63 -17.67
CA PHE A 339 16.50 -3.24 -16.68
C PHE A 339 16.89 -4.67 -16.34
N ALA A 340 16.77 -4.99 -15.06
CA ALA A 340 17.05 -6.31 -14.52
C ALA A 340 15.92 -6.75 -13.59
N THR A 341 15.55 -8.02 -13.68
CA THR A 341 14.64 -8.66 -12.73
C THR A 341 15.43 -9.69 -11.94
N ALA A 342 15.47 -9.54 -10.62
CA ALA A 342 16.12 -10.47 -9.72
C ALA A 342 15.11 -11.37 -9.01
N ILE A 343 15.58 -12.56 -8.69
CA ILE A 343 14.93 -13.54 -7.85
C ILE A 343 15.91 -13.83 -6.72
N VAL A 344 15.46 -13.56 -5.49
CA VAL A 344 16.19 -13.89 -4.28
C VAL A 344 15.43 -15.00 -3.58
N ASN A 345 16.09 -16.14 -3.39
CA ASN A 345 15.53 -17.21 -2.58
C ASN A 345 16.00 -16.99 -1.15
N THR A 346 15.10 -16.50 -0.30
CA THR A 346 15.40 -16.32 1.11
C THR A 346 14.92 -17.56 1.85
N THR A 347 15.84 -18.17 2.60
CA THR A 347 15.49 -19.22 3.55
C THR A 347 15.62 -18.62 4.93
N THR A 348 14.54 -18.52 5.68
CA THR A 348 14.63 -18.44 7.15
C THR A 348 15.00 -19.83 7.66
N ALA A 349 16.21 -20.27 7.31
CA ALA A 349 16.80 -21.51 7.78
C ALA A 349 17.48 -21.21 9.10
N SER A 350 16.83 -21.60 10.19
CA SER A 350 17.54 -21.95 11.41
C SER A 350 17.90 -23.44 11.30
N ASP A 351 19.19 -23.76 11.48
CA ASP A 351 19.69 -25.15 11.46
C ASP A 351 19.21 -25.96 12.69
N ASP A 352 18.57 -25.30 13.65
CA ASP A 352 17.96 -25.92 14.82
C ASP A 352 16.54 -26.43 14.49
N ALA A 353 16.32 -27.75 14.62
CA ALA A 353 14.99 -28.36 14.48
C ALA A 353 13.94 -27.78 15.44
N SER A 354 14.37 -27.19 16.56
CA SER A 354 13.50 -26.48 17.51
C SER A 354 13.09 -25.07 17.07
N ALA A 355 13.76 -24.51 16.06
CA ALA A 355 13.46 -23.19 15.51
C ALA A 355 12.67 -23.25 14.19
N GLN A 356 12.31 -24.46 13.74
CA GLN A 356 11.40 -24.66 12.62
C GLN A 356 9.96 -24.30 13.03
N SER A 357 9.37 -23.41 12.24
CA SER A 357 8.00 -22.93 12.46
C SER A 357 6.97 -23.90 11.88
N LEU A 358 5.78 -23.94 12.47
CA LEU A 358 4.64 -24.62 11.87
C LEU A 358 4.13 -23.79 10.69
N LEU A 359 3.94 -24.44 9.54
CA LEU A 359 3.49 -23.79 8.31
C LEU A 359 2.08 -24.26 7.95
N VAL A 360 1.21 -23.28 7.70
CA VAL A 360 -0.16 -23.52 7.24
C VAL A 360 -0.37 -22.84 5.89
N PRO A 361 -1.02 -23.48 4.89
CA PRO A 361 -1.36 -22.83 3.63
C PRO A 361 -2.21 -21.58 3.86
N ALA A 362 -1.91 -20.50 3.13
CA ALA A 362 -2.63 -19.23 3.28
C ALA A 362 -4.14 -19.34 3.01
N THR A 363 -4.55 -20.30 2.17
CA THR A 363 -5.96 -20.54 1.86
C THR A 363 -6.74 -21.20 3.00
N ALA A 364 -6.06 -21.80 3.98
CA ALA A 364 -6.71 -22.44 5.13
C ALA A 364 -7.12 -21.44 6.22
N VAL A 365 -6.53 -20.24 6.22
CA VAL A 365 -6.71 -19.23 7.27
C VAL A 365 -7.84 -18.28 6.89
N LEU A 366 -8.86 -18.21 7.74
CA LEU A 366 -9.96 -17.25 7.64
C LEU A 366 -9.71 -16.06 8.58
N PHE A 367 -9.84 -14.85 8.06
CA PHE A 367 -9.62 -13.61 8.81
C PHE A 367 -10.94 -13.01 9.29
N THR A 368 -11.00 -12.63 10.57
CA THR A 368 -12.15 -11.91 11.16
C THR A 368 -11.74 -10.49 11.62
N GLY A 369 -10.84 -9.84 10.88
CA GLY A 369 -10.20 -8.60 11.30
C GLY A 369 -8.96 -8.86 12.15
N THR A 370 -9.12 -8.99 13.47
CA THR A 370 -8.00 -9.17 14.42
C THR A 370 -7.65 -10.63 14.74
N ARG A 371 -8.51 -11.58 14.38
CA ARG A 371 -8.33 -13.01 14.67
C ARG A 371 -8.16 -13.81 13.39
N ALA A 372 -7.44 -14.93 13.50
CA ALA A 372 -7.29 -15.93 12.46
C ALA A 372 -7.94 -17.24 12.92
N VAL A 373 -8.83 -17.79 12.11
CA VAL A 373 -9.55 -19.04 12.40
C VAL A 373 -9.22 -20.06 11.32
N VAL A 374 -8.98 -21.30 11.71
CA VAL A 374 -8.75 -22.44 10.82
C VAL A 374 -9.68 -23.58 11.20
N TYR A 375 -10.06 -24.39 10.23
CA TYR A 375 -10.85 -25.60 10.46
C TYR A 375 -9.93 -26.82 10.40
N VAL A 376 -9.89 -27.59 11.50
CA VAL A 376 -9.09 -28.82 11.61
C VAL A 376 -10.01 -30.03 11.51
N GLN A 377 -9.64 -30.99 10.68
CA GLN A 377 -10.31 -32.27 10.59
C GLN A 377 -9.85 -33.17 11.74
N LEU A 378 -10.80 -33.58 12.58
CA LEU A 378 -10.58 -34.51 13.68
C LEU A 378 -10.78 -35.95 13.22
N PRO A 379 -10.02 -36.92 13.76
CA PRO A 379 -10.31 -38.33 13.56
C PRO A 379 -11.68 -38.69 14.16
N SER A 380 -12.56 -39.32 13.39
CA SER A 380 -13.86 -39.80 13.87
C SER A 380 -14.28 -41.05 13.10
N GLU A 381 -14.91 -42.01 13.79
CA GLU A 381 -15.42 -43.26 13.19
C GLU A 381 -16.81 -43.09 12.54
N GLU A 382 -17.50 -41.98 12.83
CA GLU A 382 -18.89 -41.72 12.42
C GLU A 382 -18.99 -40.74 11.22
N GLY A 383 -17.85 -40.41 10.60
CA GLY A 383 -17.74 -39.56 9.40
C GLY A 383 -16.83 -38.34 9.59
N PRO A 384 -16.61 -37.53 8.52
CA PRO A 384 -15.76 -36.33 8.59
C PRO A 384 -16.23 -35.33 9.65
N LEU A 385 -15.39 -35.12 10.67
CA LEU A 385 -15.60 -34.17 11.75
C LEU A 385 -14.62 -33.00 11.62
N PHE A 386 -15.12 -31.77 11.67
CA PHE A 386 -14.30 -30.56 11.61
C PHE A 386 -14.51 -29.68 12.83
N GLU A 387 -13.44 -29.04 13.29
CA GLU A 387 -13.44 -28.15 14.44
C GLU A 387 -12.82 -26.80 14.07
N GLY A 388 -13.52 -25.71 14.35
CA GLY A 388 -13.00 -24.36 14.20
C GLY A 388 -12.09 -23.97 15.37
N ARG A 389 -10.80 -23.74 15.09
CA ARG A 389 -9.80 -23.26 16.07
C ARG A 389 -9.34 -21.86 15.74
N GLU A 390 -9.19 -21.04 16.77
CA GLU A 390 -8.50 -19.78 16.67
C GLU A 390 -6.99 -20.01 16.77
N ILE A 391 -6.23 -19.35 15.91
CA ILE A 391 -4.77 -19.51 15.83
C ILE A 391 -4.09 -18.15 15.85
N THR A 392 -2.88 -18.13 16.39
CA THR A 392 -2.00 -16.96 16.31
C THR A 392 -1.04 -17.17 15.15
N ILE A 393 -1.19 -16.37 14.10
CA ILE A 393 -0.29 -16.39 12.94
C ILE A 393 0.83 -15.36 13.09
N GLY A 394 2.00 -15.71 12.55
CA GLY A 394 3.15 -14.85 12.39
C GLY A 394 3.22 -14.27 10.97
N LYS A 395 4.45 -14.03 10.50
CA LYS A 395 4.68 -13.48 9.16
C LYS A 395 4.19 -14.44 8.07
N ARG A 396 3.65 -13.87 6.99
CA ARG A 396 3.38 -14.60 5.75
C ARG A 396 4.70 -14.86 5.03
N VAL A 397 4.88 -16.09 4.53
CA VAL A 397 6.06 -16.50 3.77
C VAL A 397 5.59 -17.22 2.51
N GLY A 398 5.66 -16.53 1.37
CA GLY A 398 5.08 -17.02 0.11
C GLY A 398 3.57 -17.28 0.22
N ASP A 399 3.17 -18.53 -0.07
CA ASP A 399 1.78 -19.00 -0.02
C ASP A 399 1.40 -19.66 1.31
N GLN A 400 2.21 -19.47 2.35
CA GLN A 400 2.02 -20.06 3.67
C GLN A 400 2.10 -18.98 4.77
N TYR A 401 1.45 -19.24 5.91
CA TYR A 401 1.64 -18.48 7.15
C TYR A 401 2.45 -19.30 8.14
N ILE A 402 3.33 -18.62 8.87
CA ILE A 402 3.91 -19.16 10.09
C ILE A 402 2.83 -19.19 11.17
N VAL A 403 2.65 -20.31 11.84
CA VAL A 403 1.75 -20.46 12.98
C VAL A 403 2.58 -20.40 14.26
N VAL A 404 2.25 -19.45 15.13
CA VAL A 404 2.90 -19.28 16.44
C VAL A 404 2.23 -20.17 17.47
N GLU A 405 0.89 -20.18 17.50
CA GLU A 405 0.09 -20.96 18.45
C GLU A 405 -1.23 -21.44 17.84
N GLY A 406 -1.79 -22.54 18.37
CA GLY A 406 -3.15 -23.01 18.08
C GLY A 406 -3.26 -24.23 17.13
N LEU A 407 -2.14 -24.69 16.56
CA LEU A 407 -2.08 -25.92 15.76
C LEU A 407 -0.91 -26.81 16.18
N ASN A 408 -1.05 -28.10 15.92
CA ASN A 408 0.01 -29.09 16.10
C ASN A 408 0.53 -29.60 14.76
N GLU A 409 1.75 -30.10 14.77
CA GLU A 409 2.32 -30.80 13.61
C GLU A 409 1.48 -32.04 13.28
N GLY A 410 1.14 -32.22 12.00
CA GLY A 410 0.31 -33.33 11.55
C GLY A 410 -1.20 -33.05 11.54
N ASP A 411 -1.66 -31.94 12.12
CA ASP A 411 -3.07 -31.54 12.04
C ASP A 411 -3.51 -31.40 10.57
N MET A 412 -4.71 -31.88 10.26
CA MET A 412 -5.28 -31.81 8.91
C MET A 412 -6.17 -30.56 8.81
N VAL A 413 -5.67 -29.49 8.21
CA VAL A 413 -6.39 -28.23 8.07
C VAL A 413 -7.15 -28.15 6.75
N VAL A 414 -8.32 -27.54 6.74
CA VAL A 414 -9.13 -27.33 5.54
C VAL A 414 -8.53 -26.20 4.70
N THR A 415 -8.06 -26.51 3.49
CA THR A 415 -7.45 -25.54 2.55
C THR A 415 -8.44 -25.00 1.52
N ASN A 416 -9.52 -25.73 1.26
CA ASN A 416 -10.63 -25.30 0.39
C ASN A 416 -11.96 -25.64 1.07
N GLY A 417 -12.96 -24.76 0.94
CA GLY A 417 -14.28 -24.96 1.54
C GLY A 417 -14.41 -24.53 3.01
N ALA A 418 -13.38 -23.93 3.62
CA ALA A 418 -13.41 -23.47 5.01
C ALA A 418 -14.56 -22.47 5.30
N PHE A 419 -14.84 -21.54 4.38
CA PHE A 419 -15.97 -20.61 4.52
C PHE A 419 -17.34 -21.31 4.47
N ARG A 420 -17.47 -22.41 3.72
CA ARG A 420 -18.72 -23.18 3.65
C ARG A 420 -18.99 -23.90 4.97
N LEU A 421 -17.93 -24.45 5.59
CA LEU A 421 -18.00 -25.03 6.93
C LEU A 421 -18.41 -23.99 7.97
N ASP A 422 -17.83 -22.79 7.90
CA ASP A 422 -18.19 -21.69 8.80
C ASP A 422 -19.65 -21.24 8.62
N SER A 423 -20.09 -21.13 7.36
CA SER A 423 -21.47 -20.75 7.03
C SER A 423 -22.47 -21.77 7.57
N GLU A 424 -22.16 -23.07 7.49
CA GLU A 424 -23.02 -24.12 8.02
C GLU A 424 -23.07 -24.08 9.56
N LEU A 425 -21.95 -23.83 10.24
CA LEU A 425 -21.95 -23.59 11.69
C LEU A 425 -22.81 -22.38 12.06
N GLN A 426 -22.74 -21.30 11.27
CA GLN A 426 -23.56 -20.11 11.47
C GLN A 426 -25.06 -20.38 11.27
N ILE A 427 -25.43 -21.18 10.26
CA ILE A 427 -26.82 -21.59 10.00
C ILE A 427 -27.36 -22.44 11.15
N GLN A 428 -26.53 -23.33 11.72
CA GLN A 428 -26.85 -24.12 12.91
C GLN A 428 -26.79 -23.32 14.23
N ALA A 429 -26.61 -21.99 14.15
CA ALA A 429 -26.47 -21.09 15.29
C ALA A 429 -25.34 -21.47 16.27
N LYS A 430 -24.30 -22.19 15.78
CA LYS A 430 -23.09 -22.51 16.53
C LYS A 430 -22.08 -21.35 16.46
N PRO A 431 -21.16 -21.22 17.44
CA PRO A 431 -20.08 -20.23 17.38
C PRO A 431 -19.21 -20.34 16.11
N SER A 432 -19.43 -19.44 15.14
CA SER A 432 -18.65 -19.33 13.90
C SER A 432 -17.56 -18.25 14.00
N MET A 433 -16.86 -17.95 12.91
CA MET A 433 -15.92 -16.85 12.84
C MET A 433 -16.55 -15.48 13.19
N MET A 434 -17.87 -15.34 13.05
CA MET A 434 -18.62 -14.11 13.38
C MET A 434 -19.07 -14.04 14.84
N SER A 435 -19.03 -15.15 15.58
CA SER A 435 -19.49 -15.23 16.97
C SER A 435 -18.29 -15.24 17.93
N ALA A 436 -18.20 -14.26 18.84
CA ALA A 436 -17.12 -14.22 19.83
C ALA A 436 -17.42 -15.17 21.01
N PRO A 437 -16.45 -15.96 21.54
CA PRO A 437 -16.70 -16.95 22.59
C PRO A 437 -17.14 -16.38 23.96
N ASP A 438 -17.03 -15.06 24.20
CA ASP A 438 -17.22 -14.46 25.54
C ASP A 438 -18.15 -13.23 25.56
N ARG A 439 -19.25 -13.26 24.80
CA ARG A 439 -20.33 -12.27 24.95
C ARG A 439 -21.71 -12.91 25.10
N SER A 440 -21.89 -13.72 26.12
CA SER A 440 -23.23 -13.89 26.69
C SER A 440 -23.54 -12.66 27.55
N SER A 441 -24.65 -11.97 27.24
CA SER A 441 -25.18 -10.76 27.90
C SER A 441 -24.43 -9.42 27.66
N SER A 442 -24.36 -8.98 26.41
CA SER A 442 -24.61 -7.57 26.03
C SER A 442 -24.45 -7.42 24.52
N VAL A 443 -25.58 -7.37 23.80
CA VAL A 443 -25.59 -6.82 22.44
C VAL A 443 -25.51 -5.30 22.60
N SER A 444 -24.28 -4.80 22.74
CA SER A 444 -23.92 -3.46 22.30
C SER A 444 -23.55 -3.60 20.83
N THR A 445 -24.38 -3.03 19.97
CA THR A 445 -24.07 -2.75 18.57
C THR A 445 -22.85 -1.82 18.52
N GLY A 446 -21.67 -2.41 18.32
CA GLY A 446 -20.43 -1.67 18.10
C GLY A 446 -20.42 -1.05 16.71
N HIS A 447 -20.87 0.19 16.62
CA HIS A 447 -20.32 1.14 15.67
C HIS A 447 -18.87 1.41 16.06
N ASP A 448 -17.98 1.41 15.06
CA ASP A 448 -16.61 1.86 15.19
C ASP A 448 -16.62 3.38 15.46
N SER A 449 -16.63 3.73 16.74
CA SER A 449 -16.50 5.09 17.21
C SER A 449 -15.35 5.18 18.20
N GLN A 450 -14.15 5.49 17.68
CA GLN A 450 -13.24 6.35 18.43
C GLN A 450 -13.83 7.76 18.45
N LEU A 451 -14.85 7.94 19.30
CA LEU A 451 -15.31 9.23 19.76
C LEU A 451 -15.48 9.10 21.27
N HIS A 452 -14.91 10.08 21.95
CA HIS A 452 -14.85 10.18 23.40
C HIS A 452 -16.18 9.83 24.06
N ALA A 453 -16.11 8.99 25.09
CA ALA A 453 -17.22 8.70 25.99
C ALA A 453 -17.91 10.01 26.42
N VAL A 454 -19.16 10.16 26.02
CA VAL A 454 -20.11 11.11 26.59
C VAL A 454 -21.34 10.32 27.01
N ALA A 455 -21.81 10.64 28.20
CA ALA A 455 -22.85 9.99 28.96
C ALA A 455 -24.10 9.60 28.15
N GLU A 456 -24.72 8.52 28.63
CA GLU A 456 -26.06 8.00 28.39
C GLU A 456 -27.07 9.07 27.93
N THR A 457 -27.80 8.78 26.85
CA THR A 457 -28.97 9.53 26.41
C THR A 457 -30.08 9.43 27.46
N PRO A 458 -30.59 10.55 28.02
CA PRO A 458 -31.82 10.54 28.77
C PRO A 458 -33.02 10.48 27.82
N ASP A 459 -33.95 9.61 28.18
CA ASP A 459 -35.42 9.68 28.06
C ASP A 459 -36.04 10.62 27.02
N ASP A 460 -37.00 10.07 26.27
CA ASP A 460 -37.87 10.74 25.30
C ASP A 460 -38.27 12.16 25.75
N ASN A 461 -37.69 13.20 25.15
CA ASN A 461 -38.23 14.55 25.22
C ASN A 461 -38.03 15.30 23.90
N VAL A 462 -39.17 15.45 23.22
CA VAL A 462 -39.49 16.28 22.07
C VAL A 462 -38.65 17.56 22.03
N VAL A 463 -37.58 17.57 21.22
CA VAL A 463 -36.98 18.82 20.75
C VAL A 463 -38.04 19.51 19.89
N SER A 464 -38.53 20.66 20.34
CA SER A 464 -39.57 21.39 19.61
C SER A 464 -39.10 21.76 18.20
N THR A 465 -40.00 21.69 17.20
CA THR A 465 -39.70 22.13 15.82
C THR A 465 -39.16 23.56 15.79
N SER A 466 -39.62 24.41 16.72
CA SER A 466 -39.11 25.78 16.92
C SER A 466 -37.63 25.82 17.31
N ALA A 467 -37.17 24.92 18.18
CA ALA A 467 -35.75 24.82 18.55
C ALA A 467 -34.89 24.33 17.38
N ARG A 468 -35.35 23.35 16.59
CA ARG A 468 -34.63 22.90 15.37
C ARG A 468 -34.53 24.00 14.32
N ASN A 469 -35.61 24.75 14.12
CA ASN A 469 -35.66 25.86 13.17
C ASN A 469 -34.70 26.98 13.57
N ALA A 470 -34.57 27.26 14.88
CA ALA A 470 -33.63 28.25 15.41
C ALA A 470 -32.15 27.89 15.14
N LEU A 471 -31.82 26.61 14.93
CA LEU A 471 -30.47 26.15 14.58
C LEU A 471 -30.14 26.24 13.09
N THR A 472 -31.12 26.49 12.22
CA THR A 472 -30.91 26.55 10.76
C THR A 472 -29.87 27.59 10.33
N PRO A 473 -29.86 28.83 10.87
CA PRO A 473 -28.83 29.81 10.55
C PRO A 473 -27.42 29.34 10.92
N LEU A 474 -27.27 28.62 12.04
CA LEU A 474 -26.00 28.07 12.50
C LEU A 474 -25.46 27.05 11.48
N TYR A 475 -26.30 26.10 11.03
CA TYR A 475 -25.90 25.16 9.98
C TYR A 475 -25.52 25.86 8.68
N ASN A 476 -26.27 26.88 8.26
CA ASN A 476 -25.96 27.63 7.04
C ASN A 476 -24.60 28.32 7.10
N ASP A 477 -24.24 28.92 8.24
CA ASP A 477 -22.94 29.55 8.42
C ASP A 477 -21.81 28.51 8.53
N TYR A 478 -22.09 27.36 9.17
CA TYR A 478 -21.17 26.21 9.19
C TYR A 478 -20.88 25.68 7.78
N PHE A 479 -21.89 25.52 6.92
CA PHE A 479 -21.66 25.03 5.55
C PHE A 479 -20.91 26.03 4.68
N LYS A 480 -21.12 27.34 4.87
CA LYS A 480 -20.31 28.36 4.18
C LYS A 480 -18.85 28.31 4.64
N PHE A 481 -18.61 28.11 5.94
CA PHE A 481 -17.27 27.92 6.48
C PHE A 481 -16.61 26.64 5.93
N GLN A 482 -17.34 25.52 5.92
CA GLN A 482 -16.93 24.24 5.35
C GLN A 482 -16.53 24.39 3.87
N MET A 483 -17.34 25.07 3.06
CA MET A 483 -17.06 25.26 1.64
C MET A 483 -15.87 26.18 1.41
N ALA A 484 -15.74 27.28 2.18
CA ALA A 484 -14.57 28.16 2.07
C ALA A 484 -13.24 27.43 2.33
N LEU A 485 -13.24 26.45 3.25
CA LEU A 485 -12.07 25.59 3.49
C LEU A 485 -11.83 24.55 2.38
N ALA A 486 -12.89 24.13 1.69
CA ALA A 486 -12.78 23.26 0.52
C ALA A 486 -12.23 24.04 -0.70
N ASP A 487 -12.52 25.34 -0.79
CA ASP A 487 -12.02 26.23 -1.85
C ASP A 487 -10.65 26.87 -1.51
N ASP A 488 -9.97 26.43 -0.45
CA ASP A 488 -8.69 26.99 0.03
C ASP A 488 -8.71 28.51 0.31
N ASP A 489 -9.89 29.09 0.54
CA ASP A 489 -10.07 30.53 0.79
C ASP A 489 -10.05 30.84 2.29
N LEU A 490 -8.87 31.21 2.80
CA LEU A 490 -8.67 31.58 4.19
C LEU A 490 -9.45 32.84 4.61
N ASP A 491 -9.64 33.82 3.73
CA ASP A 491 -10.33 35.07 4.05
C ASP A 491 -11.84 34.84 4.22
N ALA A 492 -12.44 34.11 3.27
CA ALA A 492 -13.82 33.69 3.37
C ALA A 492 -14.03 32.77 4.57
N SER A 493 -13.09 31.84 4.81
CA SER A 493 -13.11 30.93 5.97
C SER A 493 -13.16 31.71 7.30
N ARG A 494 -12.26 32.67 7.52
CA ARG A 494 -12.26 33.51 8.73
C ARG A 494 -13.54 34.33 8.89
N LYS A 495 -14.03 34.90 7.78
CA LYS A 495 -15.28 35.68 7.76
C LYS A 495 -16.48 34.81 8.17
N HIS A 496 -16.60 33.61 7.61
CA HIS A 496 -17.70 32.70 7.91
C HIS A 496 -17.59 32.09 9.32
N ALA A 497 -16.38 31.82 9.80
CA ALA A 497 -16.16 31.42 11.19
C ALA A 497 -16.59 32.52 12.20
N SER A 498 -16.24 33.78 11.95
CA SER A 498 -16.67 34.91 12.78
C SER A 498 -18.17 35.14 12.72
N GLN A 499 -18.80 34.90 11.56
CA GLN A 499 -20.25 34.97 11.43
C GLN A 499 -20.94 33.83 12.21
N LEU A 500 -20.41 32.61 12.11
CA LEU A 500 -20.90 31.46 12.85
C LEU A 500 -20.84 31.69 14.37
N GLU A 501 -19.75 32.26 14.88
CA GLU A 501 -19.59 32.64 16.29
C GLU A 501 -20.72 33.58 16.75
N LYS A 502 -21.02 34.62 15.96
CA LYS A 502 -22.13 35.55 16.25
C LYS A 502 -23.49 34.87 16.19
N THR A 503 -23.67 33.98 15.22
CA THR A 503 -24.92 33.22 15.05
C THR A 503 -25.16 32.29 16.25
N ILE A 504 -24.14 31.57 16.73
CA ILE A 504 -24.23 30.73 17.94
C ILE A 504 -24.66 31.57 19.15
N ALA A 505 -24.08 32.77 19.33
CA ALA A 505 -24.42 33.66 20.43
C ALA A 505 -25.85 34.24 20.35
N SER A 506 -26.46 34.24 19.15
CA SER A 506 -27.81 34.78 18.92
C SER A 506 -28.94 33.77 19.12
N VAL A 507 -28.63 32.49 19.31
CA VAL A 507 -29.64 31.44 19.51
C VAL A 507 -30.29 31.60 20.89
N ASP A 508 -31.62 31.67 20.90
CA ASP A 508 -32.40 31.82 22.13
C ASP A 508 -32.33 30.56 23.00
N MET A 509 -31.67 30.68 24.17
CA MET A 509 -31.46 29.59 25.11
C MET A 509 -32.76 29.08 25.75
N SER A 510 -33.83 29.89 25.75
CA SER A 510 -35.12 29.51 26.33
C SER A 510 -35.86 28.44 25.52
N LEU A 511 -35.42 28.19 24.28
CA LEU A 511 -35.96 27.16 23.40
C LEU A 511 -35.52 25.73 23.78
N PHE A 512 -34.51 25.59 24.65
CA PHE A 512 -33.99 24.31 25.12
C PHE A 512 -34.29 24.13 26.61
N SER A 513 -34.97 23.03 26.98
CA SER A 513 -35.37 22.73 28.36
C SER A 513 -34.89 21.36 28.82
N GLY A 514 -34.58 21.20 30.11
CA GLY A 514 -34.14 19.92 30.68
C GLY A 514 -32.77 19.49 30.15
N SER A 515 -32.58 18.20 29.88
CA SER A 515 -31.32 17.63 29.37
C SER A 515 -30.86 18.26 28.04
N ALA A 516 -31.80 18.70 27.21
CA ALA A 516 -31.55 19.42 25.96
C ALA A 516 -30.85 20.77 26.20
N HIS A 517 -31.17 21.46 27.31
CA HIS A 517 -30.49 22.70 27.69
C HIS A 517 -29.02 22.46 28.03
N ASP A 518 -28.75 21.44 28.85
CA ASP A 518 -27.39 21.10 29.27
C ASP A 518 -26.51 20.67 28.08
N GLN A 519 -27.08 19.91 27.15
CA GLN A 519 -26.41 19.53 25.91
C GLN A 519 -26.15 20.74 25.02
N TRP A 520 -27.11 21.65 24.87
CA TRP A 520 -26.92 22.90 24.13
C TRP A 520 -25.82 23.77 24.75
N MET A 521 -25.80 23.93 26.07
CA MET A 521 -24.76 24.69 26.78
C MET A 521 -23.36 24.13 26.52
N LYS A 522 -23.22 22.80 26.56
CA LYS A 522 -21.94 22.13 26.29
C LYS A 522 -21.50 22.32 24.83
N LEU A 523 -22.40 22.07 23.88
CA LEU A 523 -22.08 22.11 22.45
C LEU A 523 -21.86 23.55 21.96
N SER A 524 -22.69 24.51 22.37
CA SER A 524 -22.51 25.92 22.03
C SER A 524 -21.19 26.48 22.53
N ALA A 525 -20.76 26.15 23.76
CA ALA A 525 -19.45 26.56 24.27
C ALA A 525 -18.28 26.00 23.45
N GLN A 526 -18.36 24.72 23.04
CA GLN A 526 -17.35 24.12 22.16
C GLN A 526 -17.33 24.77 20.78
N MET A 527 -18.50 24.93 20.16
CA MET A 527 -18.61 25.55 18.84
C MET A 527 -18.08 26.97 18.86
N THR A 528 -18.49 27.82 19.82
CA THR A 528 -18.00 29.19 19.98
C THR A 528 -16.48 29.25 20.08
N LYS A 529 -15.88 28.41 20.94
CA LYS A 529 -14.43 28.35 21.11
C LYS A 529 -13.71 28.06 19.79
N PHE A 530 -14.14 27.05 19.05
CA PHE A 530 -13.46 26.65 17.82
C PHE A 530 -13.77 27.57 16.63
N SER A 531 -14.96 28.21 16.59
CA SER A 531 -15.24 29.27 15.63
C SER A 531 -14.38 30.51 15.88
N GLU A 532 -14.10 30.86 17.14
CA GLU A 532 -13.20 31.98 17.48
C GLU A 532 -11.74 31.68 17.06
N ILE A 533 -11.26 30.45 17.31
CA ILE A 533 -9.93 30.01 16.86
C ILE A 533 -9.84 30.05 15.34
N ALA A 534 -10.85 29.54 14.63
CA ALA A 534 -10.91 29.56 13.17
C ALA A 534 -10.93 31.00 12.62
N ALA A 535 -11.69 31.90 13.23
CA ALA A 535 -11.77 33.31 12.81
C ALA A 535 -10.43 34.04 12.96
N LYS A 536 -9.60 33.63 13.92
CA LYS A 536 -8.27 34.21 14.21
C LYS A 536 -7.11 33.43 13.58
N ALA A 537 -7.38 32.40 12.78
CA ALA A 537 -6.34 31.58 12.17
C ALA A 537 -5.40 32.42 11.28
N THR A 538 -4.10 32.17 11.39
CA THR A 538 -3.07 32.84 10.58
C THR A 538 -2.81 32.14 9.25
N ASP A 539 -3.13 30.85 9.16
CA ASP A 539 -2.98 30.00 7.98
C ASP A 539 -4.19 29.06 7.80
N ILE A 540 -4.28 28.45 6.62
CA ILE A 540 -5.37 27.53 6.25
C ILE A 540 -5.37 26.26 7.12
N GLU A 541 -4.19 25.79 7.53
CA GLU A 541 -4.04 24.59 8.35
C GLU A 541 -4.56 24.79 9.78
N GLY A 542 -4.31 25.96 10.37
CA GLY A 542 -4.90 26.34 11.66
C GLY A 542 -6.42 26.45 11.60
N ALA A 543 -6.96 26.95 10.47
CA ALA A 543 -8.41 26.96 10.25
C ALA A 543 -8.99 25.54 10.10
N ARG A 544 -8.26 24.62 9.46
CA ARG A 544 -8.64 23.20 9.32
C ARG A 544 -8.58 22.44 10.64
N ASP A 545 -7.60 22.71 11.49
CA ASP A 545 -7.51 22.12 12.83
C ASP A 545 -8.70 22.56 13.70
N ALA A 546 -9.06 23.84 13.66
CA ALA A 546 -10.26 24.34 14.31
C ALA A 546 -11.54 23.72 13.71
N PHE A 547 -11.61 23.56 12.38
CA PHE A 547 -12.73 22.91 11.70
C PHE A 547 -12.92 21.45 12.11
N PHE A 548 -11.84 20.68 12.36
CA PHE A 548 -11.95 19.32 12.88
C PHE A 548 -12.74 19.26 14.20
N HIS A 549 -12.44 20.16 15.13
CA HIS A 549 -13.14 20.19 16.41
C HIS A 549 -14.57 20.73 16.28
N LEU A 550 -14.76 21.76 15.46
CA LEU A 550 -16.06 22.35 15.19
C LEU A 550 -17.00 21.37 14.48
N SER A 551 -16.53 20.64 13.47
CA SER A 551 -17.30 19.65 12.72
C SER A 551 -17.81 18.52 13.61
N ASN A 552 -16.98 18.01 14.53
CA ASN A 552 -17.42 17.03 15.52
C ASN A 552 -18.53 17.58 16.43
N ALA A 553 -18.39 18.82 16.92
CA ALA A 553 -19.43 19.45 17.74
C ALA A 553 -20.75 19.66 16.97
N VAL A 554 -20.69 20.02 15.68
CA VAL A 554 -21.86 20.17 14.82
C VAL A 554 -22.51 18.82 14.48
N ILE A 555 -21.72 17.75 14.34
CA ILE A 555 -22.25 16.39 14.18
C ILE A 555 -23.00 15.96 15.44
N ASP A 556 -22.44 16.23 16.62
CA ASP A 556 -23.09 15.91 17.89
C ASP A 556 -24.35 16.77 18.10
N LEU A 557 -24.31 18.05 17.70
CA LEU A 557 -25.49 18.92 17.66
C LEU A 557 -26.59 18.31 16.79
N HIS A 558 -26.25 17.84 15.60
CA HIS A 558 -27.20 17.22 14.69
C HIS A 558 -27.76 15.91 15.24
N LYS A 559 -26.93 15.05 15.85
CA LYS A 559 -27.41 13.82 16.50
C LYS A 559 -28.36 14.09 17.67
N THR A 560 -28.17 15.21 18.35
CA THR A 560 -28.94 15.58 19.53
C THR A 560 -30.26 16.27 19.18
N PHE A 561 -30.21 17.24 18.28
CA PHE A 561 -31.34 18.14 18.00
C PHE A 561 -31.93 17.97 16.60
N GLY A 562 -31.23 17.28 15.70
CA GLY A 562 -31.57 17.22 14.28
C GLY A 562 -31.38 18.57 13.58
N HIS A 563 -32.11 18.75 12.49
CA HIS A 563 -32.18 19.99 11.71
C HIS A 563 -33.60 20.21 11.18
N GLY A 564 -34.00 21.48 11.05
CA GLY A 564 -35.32 21.88 10.51
C GLY A 564 -35.30 22.37 9.07
N SER A 565 -34.21 22.14 8.33
CA SER A 565 -34.09 22.55 6.92
C SER A 565 -34.62 21.45 6.00
N ASP A 566 -35.35 21.80 4.94
CA ASP A 566 -35.86 20.85 3.94
C ASP A 566 -34.76 20.14 3.11
N MET A 567 -33.51 20.58 3.24
CA MET A 567 -32.34 19.99 2.56
C MET A 567 -31.76 18.82 3.34
N ASN A 568 -31.37 17.75 2.64
CA ASN A 568 -30.59 16.66 3.24
C ASN A 568 -29.18 17.12 3.60
N TYR A 569 -28.69 16.64 4.75
CA TYR A 569 -27.27 16.76 5.11
C TYR A 569 -26.57 15.43 4.87
N TYR A 570 -25.29 15.47 4.54
CA TYR A 570 -24.50 14.28 4.23
C TYR A 570 -23.33 14.21 5.20
N LEU A 571 -23.29 13.13 6.00
CA LEU A 571 -22.14 12.81 6.84
C LEU A 571 -21.04 12.25 5.96
N THR A 572 -19.94 12.99 5.88
CA THR A 572 -18.82 12.69 5.00
C THR A 572 -17.58 12.38 5.83
N PHE A 573 -16.71 11.50 5.33
CA PHE A 573 -15.53 11.03 6.01
C PHE A 573 -14.30 11.07 5.10
N CYS A 574 -13.18 11.56 5.61
CA CYS A 574 -11.88 11.51 4.94
C CYS A 574 -10.93 10.64 5.77
N PRO A 575 -10.46 9.48 5.27
CA PRO A 575 -9.58 8.58 6.02
C PRO A 575 -8.16 9.14 6.22
N MET A 576 -7.68 9.98 5.30
CA MET A 576 -6.30 10.50 5.32
C MET A 576 -6.12 11.68 6.28
N ALA A 577 -7.21 12.38 6.62
CA ALA A 577 -7.17 13.55 7.48
C ALA A 577 -6.49 13.23 8.82
N ARG A 578 -5.81 14.24 9.38
CA ARG A 578 -5.16 14.16 10.70
C ARG A 578 -4.13 13.03 10.82
N ASN A 579 -3.25 12.89 9.83
CA ASN A 579 -2.22 11.83 9.76
C ASN A 579 -2.84 10.42 9.77
N ASN A 580 -3.81 10.17 8.86
CA ASN A 580 -4.52 8.90 8.73
C ASN A 580 -5.36 8.48 9.95
N LYS A 581 -5.74 9.43 10.82
CA LYS A 581 -6.68 9.19 11.93
C LYS A 581 -8.15 9.33 11.51
N GLY A 582 -8.38 9.95 10.36
CA GLY A 582 -9.70 10.20 9.82
C GLY A 582 -10.38 11.43 10.41
N ALA A 583 -11.29 12.03 9.65
CA ALA A 583 -12.12 13.14 10.11
C ALA A 583 -13.50 13.12 9.44
N TYR A 584 -14.51 13.52 10.19
CA TYR A 584 -15.90 13.60 9.75
C TYR A 584 -16.35 15.05 9.61
N TRP A 585 -17.24 15.33 8.67
CA TRP A 585 -17.93 16.61 8.56
C TRP A 585 -19.30 16.45 7.92
N LEU A 586 -20.14 17.49 8.04
CA LEU A 586 -21.43 17.56 7.34
C LEU A 586 -21.31 18.46 6.11
N GLN A 587 -22.02 18.13 5.04
CA GLN A 587 -22.19 18.98 3.85
C GLN A 587 -23.62 18.86 3.30
N THR A 588 -24.02 19.76 2.40
CA THR A 588 -25.40 19.85 1.85
C THR A 588 -25.61 19.14 0.52
N VAL A 589 -24.54 18.59 -0.06
CA VAL A 589 -24.53 17.99 -1.41
C VAL A 589 -24.04 16.55 -1.34
N ASP A 590 -24.51 15.73 -2.27
CA ASP A 590 -24.15 14.31 -2.41
C ASP A 590 -22.80 14.08 -3.12
N THR A 591 -22.07 15.15 -3.41
CA THR A 591 -20.72 15.12 -3.96
C THR A 591 -19.73 15.57 -2.89
N VAL A 592 -18.65 14.82 -2.67
CA VAL A 592 -17.64 15.15 -1.65
C VAL A 592 -16.92 16.47 -1.97
N TYR A 593 -16.91 17.40 -1.02
CA TYR A 593 -16.07 18.60 -1.00
C TYR A 593 -15.19 18.57 0.25
N ASN A 594 -13.92 18.20 0.09
CA ASN A 594 -13.01 17.92 1.20
C ASN A 594 -12.40 19.20 1.79
N SER A 595 -12.96 19.65 2.91
CA SER A 595 -12.49 20.83 3.64
C SER A 595 -11.13 20.66 4.34
N PHE A 596 -10.62 19.43 4.47
CA PHE A 596 -9.31 19.16 5.10
C PHE A 596 -8.13 19.23 4.13
N TYR A 597 -8.38 19.10 2.83
CA TYR A 597 -7.33 19.09 1.81
C TYR A 597 -7.54 20.06 0.65
N GLY A 598 -8.72 20.68 0.57
CA GLY A 598 -9.00 21.73 -0.42
C GLY A 598 -8.79 21.26 -1.85
N ASP A 599 -8.16 22.11 -2.68
CA ASP A 599 -7.91 21.85 -4.09
C ASP A 599 -7.02 20.63 -4.35
N MET A 600 -6.12 20.29 -3.41
CA MET A 600 -5.22 19.15 -3.57
C MET A 600 -5.98 17.83 -3.72
N MET A 601 -7.10 17.68 -2.99
CA MET A 601 -7.89 16.44 -2.94
C MET A 601 -9.39 16.72 -2.73
N LEU A 602 -9.94 17.69 -3.47
CA LEU A 602 -11.29 18.22 -3.26
C LEU A 602 -12.39 17.15 -3.26
N ARG A 603 -12.22 16.11 -4.08
CA ARG A 603 -13.19 15.00 -4.24
C ARG A 603 -12.85 13.74 -3.45
N CYS A 604 -11.78 13.77 -2.66
CA CYS A 604 -11.34 12.62 -1.88
C CYS A 604 -12.14 12.50 -0.59
N GLY A 605 -12.73 11.33 -0.34
CA GLY A 605 -13.53 11.04 0.83
C GLY A 605 -14.71 10.14 0.47
N GLU A 606 -15.52 9.81 1.48
CA GLU A 606 -16.67 8.93 1.32
C GLU A 606 -17.87 9.50 2.08
N ILE A 607 -19.04 9.50 1.45
CA ILE A 607 -20.30 9.82 2.12
C ILE A 607 -20.76 8.57 2.89
N LYS A 608 -20.81 8.67 4.21
CA LYS A 608 -21.16 7.57 5.11
C LYS A 608 -22.67 7.46 5.32
N GLN A 609 -23.38 8.57 5.37
CA GLN A 609 -24.81 8.57 5.64
C GLN A 609 -25.48 9.84 5.08
N ALA A 610 -26.65 9.67 4.48
CA ALA A 610 -27.56 10.78 4.18
C ALA A 610 -28.51 10.97 5.37
N LEU A 611 -28.50 12.18 5.93
CA LEU A 611 -29.28 12.61 7.09
C LEU A 611 -30.46 13.44 6.58
N LYS A 612 -31.65 12.86 6.64
CA LYS A 612 -32.89 13.48 6.15
C LYS A 612 -33.48 14.45 7.19
N PRO A 613 -34.22 15.48 6.77
CA PRO A 613 -34.95 16.35 7.68
C PRO A 613 -35.88 15.54 8.61
N GLU A 614 -35.91 15.92 9.88
CA GLU A 614 -36.90 15.43 10.83
C GLU A 614 -38.14 16.30 10.74
N ASN A 615 -39.17 15.80 10.05
CA ASN A 615 -40.49 16.44 9.93
C ASN A 615 -41.19 16.61 11.29
#